data_AF-A0A6N1X571-F1
#
_entry.id   AF-A0A6N1X571-F1
#
_cell.length_a   1.000
_cell.length_b   1.000
_cell.length_c   1.000
_cell.angle_alpha   90.00
_cell.angle_beta   90.00
_cell.angle_gamma   90.00
#
_symmetry.space_group_name_H-M   'P 1'
#
loop_
_entity.id
_entity.type
_entity.pdbx_description
1 polymer ?
#
loop_
_entity_poly.entity_id
_entity_poly.type
_entity_poly.pdbx_seq_one_letter_code
_entity_poly.pdbx_strand_id
1 'polypeptide(L)'
;MIRLSFPCFAATRWLRTTAVALALPLAAGLAQAQPAQLPPTASKAERATVKAERDATRARISAERAVIQQRLKQQETVCYQRFAVENCLSEARNQARLADNALRDEESAINAVERREKSAARLHSIEEKVQEKNQQAPAQPGVQSTVRAAPPPKSTPKSTPAAPTAQDLVEVQAQRAQQARERAQAQSQRNEAHAAEQSRKQSGEAERRAASRQRYEEKQREAQENRERQRAKAAESDKPKAAPLPRPPAP
;
A
#
# COMPACT_ATOMS: atom_id res chain seq x y z
N MET A 1 24.92 4.64 -52.06
CA MET A 1 25.05 3.17 -51.91
C MET A 1 25.87 2.90 -50.66
N ILE A 2 25.22 2.69 -49.51
CA ILE A 2 25.87 2.54 -48.21
C ILE A 2 25.57 1.13 -47.72
N ARG A 3 26.59 0.25 -47.73
CA ARG A 3 26.50 -1.13 -47.25
C ARG A 3 26.61 -1.13 -45.73
N LEU A 4 25.48 -1.33 -45.04
CA LEU A 4 25.42 -1.67 -43.63
C LEU A 4 25.71 -3.17 -43.49
N SER A 5 26.85 -3.49 -42.87
CA SER A 5 27.27 -4.85 -42.58
C SER A 5 26.80 -5.23 -41.17
N PHE A 6 25.78 -6.10 -41.09
CA PHE A 6 25.33 -6.73 -39.85
C PHE A 6 26.13 -8.03 -39.63
N PRO A 7 26.79 -8.25 -38.48
CA PRO A 7 27.26 -9.57 -38.13
C PRO A 7 26.16 -10.40 -37.45
N CYS A 8 25.86 -11.51 -38.11
CA CYS A 8 25.26 -12.77 -37.66
C CYS A 8 25.28 -13.02 -36.14
N PHE A 9 24.09 -13.14 -35.54
CA PHE A 9 23.87 -13.90 -34.31
C PHE A 9 23.90 -15.40 -34.65
N ALA A 10 24.95 -16.11 -34.24
CA ALA A 10 25.01 -17.56 -34.30
C ALA A 10 24.46 -18.15 -33.00
N ALA A 11 23.41 -18.96 -33.16
CA ALA A 11 22.82 -19.78 -32.13
C ALA A 11 23.63 -21.07 -31.87
N THR A 12 23.21 -21.77 -30.80
CA THR A 12 23.35 -23.21 -30.46
C THR A 12 24.65 -23.76 -29.83
N ARG A 13 24.52 -24.24 -28.58
CA ARG A 13 24.51 -25.68 -28.18
C ARG A 13 24.28 -25.78 -26.67
N TRP A 14 23.13 -26.26 -26.21
CA TRP A 14 22.78 -27.66 -25.93
C TRP A 14 23.74 -28.39 -24.96
N LEU A 15 23.21 -28.55 -23.75
CA LEU A 15 23.32 -29.64 -22.78
C LEU A 15 24.65 -30.38 -22.65
N ARG A 16 25.27 -30.25 -21.47
CA ARG A 16 25.99 -31.34 -20.82
C ARG A 16 25.54 -31.47 -19.37
N THR A 17 24.70 -32.48 -19.15
CA THR A 17 24.38 -33.04 -17.84
C THR A 17 25.55 -33.91 -17.39
N THR A 18 26.22 -33.53 -16.30
CA THR A 18 27.06 -34.43 -15.52
C THR A 18 26.79 -34.20 -14.04
N ALA A 19 26.11 -35.17 -13.45
CA ALA A 19 26.00 -35.32 -12.01
C ALA A 19 27.35 -35.73 -11.43
N VAL A 20 27.89 -34.95 -10.51
CA VAL A 20 28.92 -35.39 -9.57
C VAL A 20 28.45 -34.96 -8.18
N ALA A 21 28.04 -35.96 -7.40
CA ALA A 21 27.78 -35.82 -5.99
C ALA A 21 29.13 -35.72 -5.26
N LEU A 22 29.36 -34.61 -4.56
CA LEU A 22 30.43 -34.45 -3.59
C LEU A 22 29.82 -33.81 -2.36
N ALA A 23 29.87 -34.54 -1.25
CA ALA A 23 29.26 -34.19 0.01
C ALA A 23 30.26 -33.47 0.94
N LEU A 24 29.72 -32.46 1.63
CA LEU A 24 30.17 -31.82 2.89
C LEU A 24 31.35 -30.81 2.84
N PRO A 25 31.40 -29.85 3.79
CA PRO A 25 30.36 -28.89 4.24
C PRO A 25 30.95 -27.46 4.31
N LEU A 26 30.17 -26.39 4.47
CA LEU A 26 30.51 -25.15 5.22
C LEU A 26 29.48 -24.05 4.92
N ALA A 27 28.91 -23.49 5.99
CA ALA A 27 28.26 -22.19 6.13
C ALA A 27 28.02 -21.36 4.83
N ALA A 28 26.86 -21.55 4.19
CA ALA A 28 26.29 -20.53 3.31
C ALA A 28 25.31 -19.70 4.12
N GLY A 29 25.78 -18.53 4.58
CA GLY A 29 24.96 -17.55 5.24
C GLY A 29 23.72 -17.23 4.41
N LEU A 30 22.58 -17.12 5.09
CA LEU A 30 21.43 -16.42 4.56
C LEU A 30 21.91 -15.01 4.19
N ALA A 31 22.19 -14.79 2.89
CA ALA A 31 22.25 -13.46 2.32
C ALA A 31 20.83 -12.91 2.41
N GLN A 32 20.48 -12.41 3.59
CA GLN A 32 19.36 -11.50 3.72
C GLN A 32 19.72 -10.31 2.84
N ALA A 33 19.01 -10.17 1.73
CA ALA A 33 18.83 -8.87 1.10
C ALA A 33 18.09 -8.00 2.13
N GLN A 34 18.83 -7.46 3.08
CA GLN A 34 18.34 -6.42 3.97
C GLN A 34 18.08 -5.22 3.06
N PRO A 35 16.82 -4.77 2.89
CA PRO A 35 16.62 -3.46 2.30
C PRO A 35 17.39 -2.50 3.18
N ALA A 36 18.29 -1.72 2.58
CA ALA A 36 19.07 -0.70 3.29
C ALA A 36 18.10 0.26 3.98
N GLN A 37 17.79 -0.04 5.24
CA GLN A 37 17.09 0.87 6.12
C GLN A 37 18.14 1.86 6.56
N LEU A 38 17.98 3.12 6.16
CA LEU A 38 18.84 4.19 6.66
C LEU A 38 18.80 4.17 8.19
N PRO A 39 19.95 4.20 8.86
CA PRO A 39 20.00 4.23 10.31
C PRO A 39 19.23 5.46 10.82
N PRO A 40 18.57 5.37 11.99
CA PRO A 40 17.80 6.48 12.58
C PRO A 40 18.65 7.73 12.85
N THR A 41 19.98 7.62 12.77
CA THR A 41 20.97 8.70 12.93
C THR A 41 21.44 9.32 11.62
N ALA A 42 20.88 8.94 10.46
CA ALA A 42 21.26 9.49 9.17
C ALA A 42 21.23 11.02 9.18
N SER A 43 22.31 11.64 8.71
CA SER A 43 22.46 13.09 8.73
C SER A 43 21.38 13.77 7.88
N LYS A 44 21.11 15.06 8.12
CA LYS A 44 20.17 15.83 7.28
C LYS A 44 20.61 15.82 5.81
N ALA A 45 21.92 15.83 5.55
CA ALA A 45 22.48 15.77 4.20
C ALA A 45 22.19 14.42 3.53
N GLU A 46 22.37 13.31 4.26
CA GLU A 46 22.10 11.96 3.75
C GLU A 46 20.61 11.75 3.42
N ARG A 47 19.71 12.22 4.29
CA ARG A 47 18.26 12.24 4.02
C ARG A 47 17.89 13.07 2.79
N ALA A 48 18.57 14.20 2.57
CA ALA A 48 18.37 15.02 1.38
C ALA A 48 18.86 14.31 0.12
N THR A 49 19.99 13.60 0.17
CA THR A 49 20.51 12.82 -0.98
C THR A 49 19.57 11.69 -1.37
N VAL A 50 19.08 10.91 -0.40
CA VAL A 50 18.13 9.81 -0.65
C VAL A 50 16.83 10.34 -1.23
N LYS A 51 16.35 11.49 -0.74
CA LYS A 51 15.16 12.15 -1.32
C LYS A 51 15.42 12.57 -2.77
N ALA A 52 16.56 13.19 -3.06
CA ALA A 52 16.91 13.62 -4.41
C ALA A 52 17.02 12.44 -5.38
N GLU A 53 17.57 11.30 -4.94
CA GLU A 53 17.63 10.07 -5.72
C GLU A 53 16.23 9.53 -6.06
N ARG A 54 15.32 9.49 -5.08
CA ARG A 54 13.93 9.08 -5.31
C ARG A 54 13.20 10.01 -6.27
N ASP A 55 13.41 11.32 -6.15
CA ASP A 55 12.82 12.31 -7.04
C ASP A 55 13.37 12.15 -8.48
N ALA A 56 14.66 11.86 -8.62
CA ALA A 56 15.27 11.55 -9.92
C ALA A 56 14.68 10.27 -10.53
N THR A 57 14.49 9.21 -9.74
CA THR A 57 13.84 7.98 -10.21
C THR A 57 12.39 8.21 -10.64
N ARG A 58 11.63 9.03 -9.90
CA ARG A 58 10.27 9.44 -10.29
C ARG A 58 10.24 10.22 -11.60
N ALA A 59 11.21 11.12 -11.80
CA ALA A 59 11.36 11.84 -13.06
C ALA A 59 11.73 10.91 -14.22
N ARG A 60 12.56 9.89 -13.98
CA ARG A 60 12.87 8.85 -14.96
C ARG A 60 11.61 8.06 -15.36
N ILE A 61 10.84 7.59 -14.37
CA ILE A 61 9.59 6.85 -14.58
C ILE A 61 8.58 7.68 -15.38
N SER A 62 8.44 8.98 -15.08
CA SER A 62 7.52 9.85 -15.82
C SER A 62 7.96 10.06 -17.28
N ALA A 63 9.26 10.21 -17.54
CA ALA A 63 9.80 10.27 -18.88
C ALA A 63 9.58 8.96 -19.66
N GLU A 64 9.82 7.81 -19.03
CA GLU A 64 9.57 6.49 -19.65
C GLU A 64 8.09 6.27 -19.96
N ARG A 65 7.18 6.69 -19.07
CA ARG A 65 5.74 6.68 -19.34
C ARG A 65 5.38 7.54 -20.56
N ALA A 66 5.99 8.71 -20.71
CA ALA A 66 5.77 9.56 -21.88
C ALA A 66 6.20 8.85 -23.18
N VAL A 67 7.33 8.14 -23.16
CA VAL A 67 7.81 7.33 -24.30
C VAL A 67 6.84 6.19 -24.62
N ILE A 68 6.33 5.47 -23.61
CA ILE A 68 5.33 4.41 -23.81
C ILE A 68 4.06 4.98 -24.46
N GLN A 69 3.58 6.13 -23.99
CA GLN A 69 2.40 6.79 -24.56
C GLN A 69 2.63 7.27 -25.99
N GLN A 70 3.80 7.82 -26.30
CA GLN A 70 4.15 8.22 -27.66
C GLN A 70 4.20 7.01 -28.60
N ARG A 71 4.81 5.91 -28.16
CA ARG A 71 4.86 4.66 -28.92
C ARG A 71 3.46 4.10 -29.16
N LEU A 72 2.60 4.10 -28.14
CA LEU A 72 1.21 3.66 -28.27
C LEU A 72 0.49 4.47 -29.35
N LYS A 73 0.58 5.81 -29.30
CA LYS A 73 -0.04 6.68 -30.31
C LYS A 73 0.44 6.38 -31.73
N GLN A 74 1.74 6.16 -31.91
CA GLN A 74 2.31 5.78 -33.21
C GLN A 74 1.84 4.38 -33.67
N GLN A 75 1.68 3.43 -32.76
CA GLN A 75 1.15 2.11 -33.09
C GLN A 75 -0.33 2.18 -33.45
N GLU A 76 -1.11 3.01 -32.76
CA GLU A 76 -2.53 3.21 -33.06
C GLU A 76 -2.74 3.78 -34.47
N THR A 77 -1.92 4.74 -34.92
CA THR A 77 -1.99 5.26 -36.31
C THR A 77 -1.65 4.21 -37.36
N VAL A 78 -0.72 3.30 -37.06
CA VAL A 78 -0.43 2.14 -37.92
C VAL A 78 -1.59 1.14 -37.91
N CYS A 79 -2.23 0.90 -36.77
CA CYS A 79 -3.35 -0.02 -36.66
C CYS A 79 -4.55 0.39 -37.52
N TYR A 80 -4.86 1.69 -37.63
CA TYR A 80 -5.95 2.18 -38.47
C TYR A 80 -5.75 1.92 -39.98
N GLN A 81 -4.54 1.59 -40.41
CA GLN A 81 -4.25 1.24 -41.81
C GLN A 81 -4.40 -0.27 -42.08
N ARG A 82 -4.67 -1.09 -41.06
CA ARG A 82 -4.77 -2.55 -41.18
C ARG A 82 -6.23 -2.98 -41.31
N PHE A 83 -6.44 -4.14 -41.92
CA PHE A 83 -7.78 -4.73 -42.03
C PHE A 83 -8.34 -5.16 -40.66
N ALA A 84 -7.50 -5.76 -39.81
CA ALA A 84 -7.89 -6.20 -38.46
C ALA A 84 -7.55 -5.14 -37.40
N VAL A 85 -8.18 -3.96 -37.49
CA VAL A 85 -7.90 -2.80 -36.62
C VAL A 85 -8.06 -3.16 -35.13
N GLU A 86 -9.16 -3.79 -34.74
CA GLU A 86 -9.46 -4.08 -33.32
C GLU A 86 -8.43 -5.01 -32.67
N ASN A 87 -8.00 -6.06 -33.38
CA ASN A 87 -6.96 -6.96 -32.86
C ASN A 87 -5.64 -6.21 -32.70
N CYS A 88 -5.26 -5.39 -33.69
CA CYS A 88 -4.05 -4.58 -33.61
C CYS A 88 -4.10 -3.57 -32.45
N LEU A 89 -5.22 -2.87 -32.26
CA LEU A 89 -5.39 -1.91 -31.17
C LEU A 89 -5.34 -2.61 -29.80
N SER A 90 -5.96 -3.77 -29.66
CA SER A 90 -5.90 -4.58 -28.44
C SER A 90 -4.47 -4.99 -28.12
N GLU A 91 -3.70 -5.47 -29.10
CA GLU A 91 -2.30 -5.82 -28.95
C GLU A 91 -1.43 -4.62 -28.56
N ALA A 92 -1.57 -3.48 -29.25
CA ALA A 92 -0.81 -2.26 -28.94
C ALA A 92 -1.08 -1.78 -27.50
N ARG A 93 -2.35 -1.76 -27.09
CA ARG A 93 -2.74 -1.40 -25.71
C ARG A 93 -2.24 -2.41 -24.69
N ASN A 94 -2.25 -3.70 -25.00
CA ASN A 94 -1.68 -4.74 -24.14
C ASN A 94 -0.17 -4.54 -23.94
N GLN A 95 0.57 -4.28 -25.01
CA GLN A 95 2.01 -4.00 -24.94
C GLN A 95 2.29 -2.76 -24.10
N ALA A 96 1.54 -1.67 -24.30
CA ALA A 96 1.68 -0.45 -23.50
C ALA A 96 1.36 -0.69 -22.02
N ARG A 97 0.31 -1.47 -21.70
CA ARG A 97 -0.03 -1.83 -20.32
C ARG A 97 1.09 -2.65 -19.65
N LEU A 98 1.64 -3.64 -20.34
CA LEU A 98 2.72 -4.47 -19.78
C LEU A 98 3.98 -3.64 -19.50
N ALA A 99 4.32 -2.70 -20.39
CA ALA A 99 5.43 -1.78 -20.18
C ALA A 99 5.17 -0.81 -19.00
N ASP A 100 3.97 -0.23 -18.88
CA ASP A 100 3.63 0.65 -17.75
C ASP A 100 3.55 -0.11 -16.41
N ASN A 101 3.13 -1.37 -16.42
CA ASN A 101 3.06 -2.19 -15.20
C ASN A 101 4.44 -2.34 -14.54
N ALA A 102 5.50 -2.56 -15.31
CA ALA A 102 6.86 -2.63 -14.77
C ALA A 102 7.25 -1.31 -14.05
N LEU A 103 6.88 -0.16 -14.62
CA LEU A 103 7.11 1.15 -14.02
C LEU A 103 6.25 1.39 -12.77
N ARG A 104 5.02 0.90 -12.76
CA ARG A 104 4.12 0.95 -11.59
C ARG A 104 4.66 0.13 -10.42
N ASP A 105 5.26 -1.02 -10.70
CA ASP A 105 5.85 -1.87 -9.66
C ASP A 105 7.06 -1.17 -9.01
N GLU A 106 7.93 -0.56 -9.82
CA GLU A 106 9.07 0.23 -9.33
C GLU A 106 8.61 1.43 -8.48
N GLU A 107 7.64 2.20 -8.98
CA GLU A 107 7.07 3.34 -8.24
C GLU A 107 6.40 2.89 -6.92
N SER A 108 5.73 1.74 -6.94
CA SER A 108 5.10 1.15 -5.76
C SER A 108 6.13 0.72 -4.72
N ALA A 109 7.29 0.21 -5.13
CA ALA A 109 8.39 -0.15 -4.24
C ALA A 109 8.94 1.11 -3.52
N ILE A 110 9.17 2.20 -4.26
CA ILE A 110 9.60 3.49 -3.68
C ILE A 110 8.57 3.99 -2.67
N ASN A 111 7.29 3.99 -3.04
CA ASN A 111 6.20 4.44 -2.16
C ASN A 111 6.05 3.54 -0.92
N ALA A 112 6.30 2.23 -1.03
CA ALA A 112 6.26 1.32 0.10
C ALA A 112 7.37 1.61 1.11
N VAL A 113 8.59 1.90 0.65
CA VAL A 113 9.71 2.32 1.50
C VAL A 113 9.38 3.63 2.22
N GLU A 114 8.89 4.65 1.50
CA GLU A 114 8.51 5.93 2.11
C GLU A 114 7.39 5.78 3.15
N ARG A 115 6.37 4.93 2.88
CA ARG A 115 5.32 4.64 3.86
C ARG A 115 5.89 4.03 5.14
N ARG A 116 6.85 3.09 5.01
CA ARG A 116 7.51 2.45 6.16
C ARG A 116 8.31 3.48 6.96
N GLU A 117 9.12 4.31 6.30
CA GLU A 117 9.90 5.37 6.95
C GLU A 117 9.01 6.36 7.71
N LYS A 118 7.93 6.83 7.07
CA LYS A 118 6.98 7.76 7.71
C LYS A 118 6.28 7.12 8.90
N SER A 119 5.94 5.83 8.80
CA SER A 119 5.34 5.09 9.91
C SER A 119 6.30 4.94 11.08
N ALA A 120 7.57 4.61 10.82
CA ALA A 120 8.63 4.51 11.82
C ALA A 120 8.90 5.87 12.49
N ALA A 121 9.02 6.94 11.69
CA ALA A 121 9.19 8.30 12.22
C ALA A 121 8.01 8.74 13.09
N ARG A 122 6.77 8.35 12.73
CA ARG A 122 5.59 8.63 13.54
C ARG A 122 5.61 7.85 14.86
N LEU A 123 6.00 6.57 14.83
CA LEU A 123 6.14 5.76 16.05
C LEU A 123 7.20 6.37 16.98
N HIS A 124 8.36 6.76 16.46
CA HIS A 124 9.40 7.45 17.22
C HIS A 124 8.86 8.73 17.88
N SER A 125 8.14 9.57 17.13
CA SER A 125 7.56 10.80 17.68
C SER A 125 6.48 10.55 18.74
N ILE A 126 5.80 9.39 18.70
CA ILE A 126 4.83 9.00 19.72
C ILE A 126 5.58 8.55 20.97
N GLU A 127 6.61 7.72 20.80
CA GLU A 127 7.45 7.25 21.89
C GLU A 127 8.14 8.41 22.59
N GLU A 128 8.77 9.34 21.87
CA GLU A 128 9.33 10.57 22.43
C GLU A 128 8.30 11.33 23.28
N LYS A 129 7.09 11.55 22.76
CA LYS A 129 6.01 12.23 23.50
C LYS A 129 5.54 11.45 24.73
N VAL A 130 5.53 10.12 24.66
CA VAL A 130 5.19 9.26 25.80
C VAL A 130 6.29 9.34 26.86
N GLN A 131 7.56 9.29 26.44
CA GLN A 131 8.70 9.42 27.34
C GLN A 131 8.76 10.81 27.98
N GLU A 132 8.55 11.89 27.21
CA GLU A 132 8.42 13.26 27.73
C GLU A 132 7.32 13.34 28.79
N LYS A 133 6.13 12.81 28.50
CA LYS A 133 5.01 12.77 29.47
C LYS A 133 5.32 11.96 30.71
N ASN A 134 6.00 10.82 30.57
CA ASN A 134 6.39 9.98 31.70
C ASN A 134 7.47 10.64 32.56
N GLN A 135 8.41 11.37 31.96
CA GLN A 135 9.45 12.13 32.67
C GLN A 135 8.90 13.39 33.33
N GLN A 136 7.84 13.99 32.78
CA GLN A 136 7.16 15.17 33.33
C GLN A 136 6.04 14.83 34.32
N ALA A 137 5.80 13.55 34.61
CA ALA A 137 4.92 13.12 35.68
C ALA A 137 5.70 13.04 37.01
N PRO A 138 5.51 13.97 37.97
CA PRO A 138 5.77 13.60 39.36
C PRO A 138 4.77 12.50 39.74
N ALA A 139 5.14 11.65 40.70
CA ALA A 139 4.24 10.66 41.30
C ALA A 139 3.02 11.36 41.92
N GLN A 140 1.98 11.61 41.12
CA GLN A 140 0.69 12.14 41.52
C GLN A 140 -0.36 11.56 40.56
N PRO A 141 -1.33 10.76 41.04
CA PRO A 141 -2.45 10.32 40.22
C PRO A 141 -3.40 11.51 40.02
N GLY A 142 -3.23 12.24 38.92
CA GLY A 142 -4.01 13.46 38.68
C GLY A 142 -4.00 13.88 37.21
N VAL A 143 -5.14 13.69 36.56
CA VAL A 143 -5.52 14.06 35.20
C VAL A 143 -4.96 15.44 34.77
N GLN A 144 -4.00 15.48 33.84
CA GLN A 144 -3.60 16.72 33.16
C GLN A 144 -3.83 16.58 31.65
N SER A 145 -5.06 16.92 31.26
CA SER A 145 -5.43 17.16 29.87
C SER A 145 -5.06 18.60 29.53
N THR A 146 -4.14 18.78 28.58
CA THR A 146 -3.63 20.08 28.16
C THR A 146 -4.73 20.87 27.43
N VAL A 147 -5.41 21.75 28.15
CA VAL A 147 -6.17 22.84 27.53
C VAL A 147 -5.15 23.86 27.03
N ARG A 148 -5.09 24.02 25.71
CA ARG A 148 -4.31 25.07 25.05
C ARG A 148 -4.86 26.42 25.48
N ALA A 149 -4.16 27.10 26.40
CA ALA A 149 -4.49 28.46 26.80
C ALA A 149 -4.36 29.39 25.59
N ALA A 150 -5.44 30.09 25.27
CA ALA A 150 -5.42 31.22 24.36
C ALA A 150 -4.53 32.33 24.98
N PRO A 151 -3.78 33.10 24.16
CA PRO A 151 -2.99 34.22 24.67
C PRO A 151 -3.90 35.29 25.30
N PRO A 152 -3.55 35.86 26.46
CA PRO A 152 -4.37 36.89 27.08
C PRO A 152 -4.34 38.19 26.26
N PRO A 153 -5.46 38.94 26.18
CA PRO A 153 -5.43 40.29 25.62
C PRO A 153 -4.59 41.20 26.55
N LYS A 154 -3.76 42.04 25.94
CA LYS A 154 -2.90 43.02 26.62
C LYS A 154 -3.77 44.00 27.41
N SER A 155 -3.70 43.99 28.74
CA SER A 155 -4.37 44.95 29.61
C SER A 155 -3.39 46.02 30.12
N THR A 156 -3.84 47.27 30.03
CA THR A 156 -3.27 48.47 30.64
C THR A 156 -3.40 48.44 32.19
N PRO A 157 -2.54 49.14 32.94
CA PRO A 157 -2.51 49.03 34.39
C PRO A 157 -3.50 50.00 35.06
N LYS A 158 -4.60 49.49 35.62
CA LYS A 158 -5.25 50.13 36.78
C LYS A 158 -6.17 49.14 37.52
N SER A 159 -6.18 49.32 38.85
CA SER A 159 -6.86 48.60 39.93
C SER A 159 -6.30 47.23 40.32
N THR A 160 -5.64 47.21 41.48
CA THR A 160 -5.34 46.02 42.29
C THR A 160 -6.66 45.44 42.80
N PRO A 161 -7.04 44.18 42.49
CA PRO A 161 -8.16 43.53 43.17
C PRO A 161 -7.74 43.19 44.60
N ALA A 162 -8.66 43.39 45.56
CA ALA A 162 -8.51 42.87 46.92
C ALA A 162 -8.28 41.35 46.89
N ALA A 163 -7.54 40.83 47.88
CA ALA A 163 -7.29 39.39 48.00
C ALA A 163 -8.62 38.62 48.07
N PRO A 164 -8.77 37.50 47.34
CA PRO A 164 -10.01 36.74 47.31
C PRO A 164 -10.36 36.25 48.71
N THR A 165 -11.63 36.38 49.07
CA THR A 165 -12.14 35.97 50.37
C THR A 165 -12.15 34.44 50.45
N ALA A 166 -12.11 33.87 51.65
CA ALA A 166 -12.12 32.40 51.82
C ALA A 166 -13.34 31.73 51.16
N GLN A 167 -14.48 32.44 51.07
CA GLN A 167 -15.69 31.99 50.40
C GLN A 167 -15.52 31.93 48.87
N ASP A 168 -14.88 32.92 48.26
CA ASP A 168 -14.61 32.95 46.81
C ASP A 168 -13.71 31.79 46.38
N LEU A 169 -12.72 31.44 47.20
CA LEU A 169 -11.83 30.30 46.95
C LEU A 169 -12.59 28.97 46.95
N VAL A 170 -13.56 28.80 47.87
CA VAL A 170 -14.40 27.60 47.95
C VAL A 170 -15.32 27.49 46.73
N GLU A 171 -15.94 28.58 46.29
CA GLU A 171 -16.79 28.60 45.10
C GLU A 171 -16.00 28.29 43.82
N VAL A 172 -14.83 28.90 43.65
CA VAL A 172 -13.95 28.62 42.50
C VAL A 172 -13.50 27.15 42.48
N GLN A 173 -13.23 26.57 43.65
CA GLN A 173 -12.85 25.16 43.75
C GLN A 173 -14.02 24.23 43.42
N ALA A 174 -15.24 24.56 43.86
CA ALA A 174 -16.46 23.83 43.52
C ALA A 174 -16.77 23.89 42.01
N GLN A 175 -16.67 25.07 41.39
CA GLN A 175 -16.85 25.24 39.95
C GLN A 175 -15.82 24.44 39.13
N ARG A 176 -14.55 24.46 39.53
CA ARG A 176 -13.49 23.68 38.87
C ARG A 176 -13.74 22.17 39.01
N ALA A 177 -14.25 21.72 40.16
CA ALA A 177 -14.62 20.33 40.38
C ALA A 177 -15.81 19.89 39.50
N GLN A 178 -16.84 20.73 39.37
CA GLN A 178 -17.97 20.49 38.47
C GLN A 178 -17.51 20.40 37.01
N GLN A 179 -16.72 21.37 36.55
CA GLN A 179 -16.21 21.38 35.18
C GLN A 179 -15.29 20.17 34.88
N ALA A 180 -14.54 19.69 35.88
CA ALA A 180 -13.74 18.47 35.73
C ALA A 180 -14.63 17.23 35.57
N ARG A 181 -15.73 17.13 36.32
CA ARG A 181 -16.72 16.04 36.20
C ARG A 181 -17.40 16.05 34.83
N GLU A 182 -17.82 17.22 34.35
CA GLU A 182 -18.41 17.36 33.02
C GLU A 182 -17.45 16.93 31.91
N ARG A 183 -16.17 17.34 31.99
CA ARG A 183 -15.15 16.91 31.02
C ARG A 183 -14.91 15.40 31.07
N ALA A 184 -14.90 14.79 32.25
CA ALA A 184 -14.74 13.35 32.41
C ALA A 184 -15.92 12.59 31.81
N GLN A 185 -17.16 13.04 32.05
CA GLN A 185 -18.37 12.48 31.45
C GLN A 185 -18.39 12.65 29.92
N ALA A 186 -18.03 13.82 29.41
CA ALA A 186 -17.93 14.03 27.96
C ALA A 186 -16.86 13.14 27.33
N GLN A 187 -15.76 12.86 28.04
CA GLN A 187 -14.72 11.96 27.55
C GLN A 187 -15.15 10.50 27.57
N SER A 188 -15.83 10.03 28.62
CA SER A 188 -16.36 8.66 28.67
C SER A 188 -17.37 8.44 27.54
N GLN A 189 -18.30 9.39 27.33
CA GLN A 189 -19.26 9.34 26.23
C GLN A 189 -18.59 9.28 24.85
N ARG A 190 -17.52 10.05 24.62
CA ARG A 190 -16.74 9.98 23.38
C ARG A 190 -16.06 8.64 23.19
N ASN A 191 -15.48 8.08 24.25
CA ASN A 191 -14.82 6.77 24.18
C ASN A 191 -15.83 5.65 23.90
N GLU A 192 -17.00 5.69 24.56
CA GLU A 192 -18.10 4.74 24.35
C GLU A 192 -18.67 4.84 22.94
N ALA A 193 -18.89 6.05 22.43
CA ALA A 193 -19.35 6.27 21.07
C ALA A 193 -18.35 5.71 20.03
N HIS A 194 -17.05 5.94 20.24
CA HIS A 194 -16.00 5.38 19.39
C HIS A 194 -15.95 3.84 19.47
N ALA A 195 -16.05 3.26 20.66
CA ALA A 195 -16.08 1.81 20.84
C ALA A 195 -17.30 1.18 20.15
N ALA A 196 -18.48 1.81 20.28
CA ALA A 196 -19.70 1.38 19.61
C ALA A 196 -19.59 1.49 18.08
N GLU A 197 -19.01 2.57 17.56
CA GLU A 197 -18.77 2.73 16.12
C GLU A 197 -17.79 1.66 15.59
N GLN A 198 -16.72 1.37 16.33
CA GLN A 198 -15.78 0.31 15.96
C GLN A 198 -16.44 -1.07 15.95
N SER A 199 -17.25 -1.38 16.96
CA SER A 199 -18.02 -2.62 17.02
C SER A 199 -18.96 -2.75 15.82
N ARG A 200 -19.69 -1.68 15.45
CA ARG A 200 -20.55 -1.64 14.26
C ARG A 200 -19.78 -1.85 12.95
N LYS A 201 -18.58 -1.28 12.83
CA LYS A 201 -17.72 -1.49 11.66
C LYS A 201 -17.25 -2.93 11.57
N GLN A 202 -16.80 -3.51 12.69
CA GLN A 202 -16.34 -4.89 12.75
C GLN A 202 -17.47 -5.89 12.44
N SER A 203 -18.68 -5.69 12.97
CA SER A 203 -19.82 -6.55 12.66
C SER A 203 -20.22 -6.45 11.19
N GLY A 204 -20.29 -5.23 10.64
CA GLY A 204 -20.58 -5.02 9.22
C GLY A 204 -19.53 -5.62 8.30
N GLU A 205 -18.24 -5.57 8.65
CA GLU A 205 -17.19 -6.25 7.90
C GLU A 205 -17.30 -7.78 8.00
N ALA A 206 -17.58 -8.32 9.19
CA ALA A 206 -17.76 -9.74 9.40
C ALA A 206 -18.94 -10.28 8.57
N GLU A 207 -20.04 -9.56 8.53
CA GLU A 207 -21.23 -9.87 7.72
C GLU A 207 -20.90 -9.85 6.22
N ARG A 208 -20.23 -8.80 5.72
CA ARG A 208 -19.79 -8.74 4.31
C ARG A 208 -18.87 -9.89 3.94
N ARG A 209 -17.93 -10.26 4.83
CA ARG A 209 -17.04 -11.40 4.62
C ARG A 209 -17.82 -12.73 4.59
N ALA A 210 -18.81 -12.90 5.47
CA ALA A 210 -19.67 -14.07 5.48
C ALA A 210 -20.51 -14.19 4.20
N ALA A 211 -21.17 -13.09 3.79
CA ALA A 211 -21.94 -13.03 2.55
C ALA A 211 -21.06 -13.30 1.32
N SER A 212 -19.82 -12.80 1.29
CA SER A 212 -18.87 -13.10 0.21
C SER A 212 -18.50 -14.58 0.15
N ARG A 213 -18.30 -15.24 1.30
CA ARG A 213 -18.01 -16.69 1.35
C ARG A 213 -19.18 -17.50 0.83
N GLN A 214 -20.40 -17.19 1.27
CA GLN A 214 -21.61 -17.87 0.81
C GLN A 214 -21.79 -17.74 -0.71
N ARG A 215 -21.64 -16.53 -1.26
CA ARG A 215 -21.71 -16.31 -2.73
C ARG A 215 -20.63 -17.07 -3.49
N TYR A 216 -19.44 -17.21 -2.91
CA TYR A 216 -18.36 -17.98 -3.52
C TYR A 216 -18.70 -19.48 -3.53
N GLU A 217 -19.16 -20.02 -2.42
CA GLU A 217 -19.58 -21.42 -2.30
C GLU A 217 -20.75 -21.76 -3.23
N GLU A 218 -21.75 -20.88 -3.33
CA GLU A 218 -22.87 -21.03 -4.26
C GLU A 218 -22.39 -21.07 -5.71
N LYS A 219 -21.53 -20.14 -6.12
CA LYS A 219 -20.93 -20.14 -7.47
C LYS A 219 -20.12 -21.40 -7.76
N GLN A 220 -19.42 -21.93 -6.75
CA GLN A 220 -18.68 -23.19 -6.91
C GLN A 220 -19.63 -24.38 -7.10
N ARG A 221 -20.73 -24.44 -6.34
CA ARG A 221 -21.76 -25.48 -6.51
C ARG A 221 -22.43 -25.38 -7.88
N GLU A 222 -22.84 -24.18 -8.29
CA GLU A 222 -23.46 -23.95 -9.60
C GLU A 222 -22.50 -24.33 -10.75
N ALA A 223 -21.20 -23.98 -10.63
CA ALA A 223 -20.19 -24.36 -11.60
C ALA A 223 -20.00 -25.89 -11.68
N GLN A 224 -20.07 -26.61 -10.55
CA GLN A 224 -20.00 -28.07 -10.50
C GLN A 224 -21.23 -28.69 -11.16
N GLU A 225 -22.44 -28.24 -10.79
CA GLU A 225 -23.69 -28.72 -11.38
C GLU A 225 -23.73 -28.47 -12.90
N ASN A 226 -23.32 -27.28 -13.34
CA ASN A 226 -23.24 -26.95 -14.76
C ASN A 226 -22.28 -27.88 -15.52
N ARG A 227 -21.13 -28.23 -14.91
CA ARG A 227 -20.18 -29.19 -15.49
C ARG A 227 -20.77 -30.60 -15.55
N GLU A 228 -21.45 -31.04 -14.50
CA GLU A 228 -22.10 -32.35 -14.46
C GLU A 228 -23.23 -32.45 -15.48
N ARG A 229 -24.08 -31.42 -15.57
CA ARG A 229 -25.14 -31.34 -16.58
C ARG A 229 -24.57 -31.35 -18.00
N GLN A 230 -23.48 -30.66 -18.26
CA GLN A 230 -22.80 -30.71 -19.57
C GLN A 230 -22.21 -32.09 -19.85
N ARG A 231 -21.60 -32.75 -18.85
CA ARG A 231 -21.09 -34.12 -18.98
C ARG A 231 -22.20 -35.13 -19.27
N ALA A 232 -23.32 -35.05 -18.56
CA ALA A 232 -24.49 -35.90 -18.79
C ALA A 232 -25.04 -35.71 -20.22
N LYS A 233 -25.24 -34.46 -20.65
CA LYS A 233 -25.66 -34.15 -22.03
C LYS A 233 -24.68 -34.64 -23.08
N ALA A 234 -23.38 -34.57 -22.81
CA ALA A 234 -22.35 -35.09 -23.72
C ALA A 234 -22.33 -36.62 -23.78
N ALA A 235 -22.68 -37.31 -22.68
CA ALA A 235 -22.77 -38.78 -22.64
C ALA A 235 -24.04 -39.30 -23.34
N GLU A 236 -25.15 -38.56 -23.25
CA GLU A 236 -26.41 -38.91 -23.94
C GLU A 236 -26.38 -38.56 -25.44
N SER A 237 -25.57 -37.59 -25.84
CA SER A 237 -25.45 -37.19 -27.24
C SER A 237 -24.62 -38.18 -28.05
N ASP A 238 -25.25 -38.97 -28.92
CA ASP A 238 -24.63 -39.89 -29.90
C ASP A 238 -23.89 -39.21 -31.07
N LYS A 239 -23.40 -37.98 -30.85
CA LYS A 239 -22.74 -37.18 -31.89
C LYS A 239 -21.27 -37.62 -31.99
N PRO A 240 -20.80 -38.05 -33.17
CA PRO A 240 -19.40 -38.43 -33.34
C PRO A 240 -18.50 -37.23 -33.05
N LYS A 241 -17.42 -37.47 -32.29
CA LYS A 241 -16.36 -36.46 -32.10
C LYS A 241 -15.83 -36.06 -33.47
N ALA A 242 -15.74 -34.75 -33.71
CA ALA A 242 -15.20 -34.22 -34.96
C ALA A 242 -13.81 -34.83 -35.24
N ALA A 243 -13.60 -35.29 -36.47
CA ALA A 243 -12.33 -35.87 -36.88
C ALA A 243 -11.18 -34.88 -36.62
N PRO A 244 -10.04 -35.33 -36.08
CA PRO A 244 -8.90 -34.46 -35.86
C PRO A 244 -8.47 -33.85 -37.19
N LEU A 245 -8.16 -32.55 -37.17
CA LEU A 245 -7.68 -31.84 -38.36
C LEU A 245 -6.43 -32.54 -38.92
N PRO A 246 -6.28 -32.59 -40.26
CA PRO A 246 -5.13 -33.21 -40.90
C PRO A 246 -3.84 -32.56 -40.40
N ARG A 247 -2.83 -33.39 -40.09
CA ARG A 247 -1.50 -32.91 -39.69
C ARG A 247 -0.88 -32.14 -40.86
N PRO A 248 -0.34 -30.92 -40.64
CA PRO A 248 0.34 -30.19 -41.71
C PRO A 248 1.55 -30.99 -42.21
N PRO A 249 1.88 -30.93 -43.51
CA PRO A 249 3.03 -31.64 -44.07
C PRO A 249 4.32 -31.15 -43.40
N ALA A 250 5.23 -32.10 -43.09
CA ALA A 250 6.55 -31.81 -42.56
C ALA A 250 7.39 -31.03 -43.60
N PRO A 251 8.30 -30.13 -43.17
CA PRO A 251 9.12 -29.30 -44.06
C PRO A 251 10.11 -30.13 -44.89
#